data_AF-A0A2V6AE07-F1
#
_entry.id   AF-A0A2V6AE07-F1
#
_cell.length_a   1.000
_cell.length_b   1.000
_cell.length_c   1.000
_cell.angle_alpha   90.00
_cell.angle_beta   90.00
_cell.angle_gamma   90.00
#
_symmetry.space_group_name_H-M   'P 1'
#
loop_
_entity.id
_entity.type
_entity.pdbx_description
1 polymer ?
#
loop_
_entity_poly.entity_id
_entity_poly.type
_entity_poly.pdbx_seq_one_letter_code
_entity_poly.pdbx_strand_id
1 'polypeptide(L)'
;MNLGPCRARRAFTLIELLVVMSIIAILMVLVAPAFTNLKSAGDVTGAAYTVKGVLDQARTYAMANNTYTWVGFYEENVSTASTNPPTTGTGRIVMSIVASKDGTMIYDPISPAKITTTKLIQVGKLTKIENAHLTAFTDTPSNTGSTFDTRPNVTSTYRIGYTTPPNSRTPFQYPVGNPEPAAQYRDRAKGNARNDCGHNRS
;
A
#
# COMPACT_ATOMS: atom_id res chain seq x y z
N MET A 1 -2.19 -75.43 32.83
CA MET A 1 -1.64 -74.25 32.12
C MET A 1 -2.81 -73.41 31.66
N ASN A 2 -2.97 -72.21 32.21
CA ASN A 2 -4.15 -71.36 32.03
C ASN A 2 -3.88 -70.37 30.89
N LEU A 3 -4.56 -70.53 29.74
CA LEU A 3 -4.38 -69.67 28.57
C LEU A 3 -5.29 -68.45 28.72
N GLY A 4 -4.70 -67.28 28.96
CA GLY A 4 -5.42 -66.02 29.09
C GLY A 4 -6.14 -65.60 27.79
N PRO A 5 -7.26 -64.87 27.88
CA PRO A 5 -8.08 -64.55 26.71
C PRO A 5 -7.35 -63.63 25.73
N CYS A 6 -7.23 -64.07 24.47
CA CYS A 6 -6.76 -63.27 23.35
C CYS A 6 -7.70 -62.07 23.13
N ARG A 7 -7.21 -60.87 23.42
CA ARG A 7 -7.92 -59.61 23.22
C ARG A 7 -8.13 -59.38 21.73
N ALA A 8 -9.37 -59.51 21.26
CA ALA A 8 -9.73 -59.24 19.88
C ALA A 8 -9.37 -57.80 19.50
N ARG A 9 -8.52 -57.63 18.47
CA ARG A 9 -8.25 -56.32 17.88
C ARG A 9 -9.52 -55.88 17.16
N ARG A 10 -10.12 -54.77 17.60
CA ARG A 10 -11.23 -54.13 16.89
C ARG A 10 -10.68 -53.54 15.59
N ALA A 11 -11.15 -54.07 14.46
CA ALA A 11 -10.92 -53.47 13.16
C ALA A 11 -11.94 -52.34 12.94
N PHE A 12 -11.50 -51.24 12.34
CA PHE A 12 -12.38 -50.15 11.93
C PHE A 12 -13.40 -50.67 10.93
N THR A 13 -14.67 -50.34 11.16
CA THR A 13 -15.74 -50.69 10.22
C THR A 13 -15.71 -49.75 9.01
N LEU A 14 -16.17 -50.23 7.84
CA LEU A 14 -16.30 -49.38 6.64
C LEU A 14 -17.19 -48.16 6.89
N ILE A 15 -18.21 -48.30 7.75
CA ILE A 15 -19.11 -47.20 8.08
C ILE A 15 -18.45 -46.14 8.98
N GLU A 16 -17.58 -46.53 9.92
CA GLU A 16 -16.79 -45.56 10.70
C GLU A 16 -15.87 -44.75 9.80
N LEU A 17 -15.19 -45.38 8.84
CA LEU A 17 -14.34 -44.66 7.89
C LEU A 17 -15.16 -43.70 7.02
N LEU A 18 -16.36 -44.10 6.58
CA LEU A 18 -17.26 -43.26 5.78
C LEU A 18 -17.73 -42.03 6.57
N VAL A 19 -18.09 -42.19 7.84
CA VAL A 19 -18.47 -41.08 8.72
C VAL A 19 -17.30 -40.13 8.96
N VAL A 20 -16.08 -40.65 9.12
CA VAL A 20 -14.89 -39.79 9.29
C VAL A 20 -14.63 -38.95 8.03
N MET A 21 -14.72 -39.56 6.84
CA MET A 21 -14.52 -38.83 5.59
C MET A 21 -15.60 -37.78 5.36
N SER A 22 -16.86 -38.04 5.74
CA SER A 22 -17.93 -37.04 5.64
C SER A 22 -17.72 -35.87 6.60
N ILE A 23 -17.23 -36.13 7.82
CA ILE A 23 -16.89 -35.07 8.79
C ILE A 23 -15.70 -34.24 8.26
N ILE A 24 -14.64 -34.86 7.75
CA ILE A 24 -13.48 -34.15 7.18
C ILE A 24 -13.91 -33.28 5.99
N ALA A 25 -14.78 -33.78 5.11
CA ALA A 25 -15.31 -33.02 3.99
C ALA A 25 -16.08 -31.78 4.44
N ILE A 26 -16.93 -31.91 5.48
CA ILE A 26 -17.67 -30.78 6.06
C ILE A 26 -16.70 -29.77 6.70
N LEU A 27 -15.69 -30.24 7.44
CA LEU A 27 -14.69 -29.36 8.06
C LEU A 27 -13.88 -28.58 7.01
N MET A 28 -13.48 -29.21 5.91
CA MET A 28 -12.74 -28.55 4.82
C MET A 28 -13.52 -27.40 4.19
N VAL A 29 -14.84 -27.55 4.00
CA VAL A 29 -15.72 -26.49 3.46
C VAL A 29 -15.76 -25.27 4.38
N LEU A 30 -15.76 -25.48 5.70
CA LEU A 30 -15.81 -24.40 6.69
C LEU A 30 -14.45 -23.73 6.92
N VAL A 31 -13.35 -24.45 6.68
CA VAL A 31 -11.98 -23.96 6.89
C VAL A 31 -11.51 -23.04 5.74
N ALA A 32 -12.00 -23.25 4.51
CA ALA A 32 -11.67 -22.43 3.36
C ALA A 32 -11.89 -20.91 3.55
N PRO A 33 -13.07 -20.41 4.01
CA PRO A 33 -13.29 -18.98 4.22
C PRO A 33 -12.42 -18.39 5.35
N ALA A 34 -12.03 -19.19 6.34
CA ALA A 34 -11.16 -18.73 7.42
C ALA A 34 -9.73 -18.43 6.92
N PHE A 35 -9.18 -19.27 6.05
CA PHE A 35 -7.87 -19.05 5.45
C PHE A 35 -7.85 -17.86 4.48
N THR A 36 -8.92 -17.65 3.70
CA THR A 36 -9.00 -16.49 2.80
C THR A 36 -9.03 -15.16 3.56
N ASN A 37 -9.76 -15.10 4.68
CA ASN A 37 -9.83 -13.91 5.52
C ASN A 37 -8.52 -13.61 6.25
N LEU A 38 -7.80 -14.66 6.69
CA LEU A 38 -6.51 -14.48 7.35
C LEU A 38 -5.43 -13.98 6.37
N LYS A 39 -5.43 -14.49 5.12
CA LYS A 39 -4.50 -14.04 4.09
C LYS A 39 -4.72 -12.56 3.73
N SER A 40 -5.97 -12.14 3.53
CA SER A 40 -6.26 -10.74 3.16
C SER A 40 -5.88 -9.75 4.27
N ALA A 41 -6.09 -10.11 5.54
CA ALA A 41 -5.65 -9.31 6.68
C ALA A 41 -4.11 -9.20 6.77
N GLY A 42 -3.39 -10.28 6.45
CA GLY A 42 -1.94 -10.30 6.35
C GLY A 42 -1.41 -9.41 5.22
N ASP A 43 -2.06 -9.44 4.05
CA ASP A 43 -1.68 -8.64 2.88
C ASP A 43 -1.82 -7.13 3.18
N VAL A 44 -2.91 -6.69 3.83
CA VAL A 44 -3.11 -5.28 4.24
C VAL A 44 -2.08 -4.85 5.28
N THR A 45 -1.82 -5.69 6.27
CA THR A 45 -0.83 -5.41 7.32
C THR A 45 0.57 -5.27 6.73
N GLY A 46 0.98 -6.20 5.85
CA GLY A 46 2.26 -6.16 5.15
C GLY A 46 2.38 -4.94 4.23
N ALA A 47 1.32 -4.59 3.50
CA ALA A 47 1.26 -3.38 2.69
C ALA A 47 1.47 -2.13 3.56
N ALA A 48 0.79 -2.03 4.70
CA ALA A 48 0.95 -0.90 5.62
C ALA A 48 2.38 -0.78 6.16
N TYR A 49 3.02 -1.89 6.55
CA TYR A 49 4.42 -1.88 6.96
C TYR A 49 5.37 -1.47 5.84
N THR A 50 5.09 -1.88 4.60
CA THR A 50 5.90 -1.49 3.44
C THR A 50 5.77 0.01 3.16
N VAL A 51 4.55 0.56 3.19
CA VAL A 51 4.31 2.01 3.06
C VAL A 51 5.02 2.77 4.17
N LYS A 52 4.92 2.32 5.43
CA LYS A 52 5.66 2.89 6.56
C LYS A 52 7.16 2.89 6.31
N GLY A 53 7.72 1.78 5.85
CA GLY A 53 9.15 1.65 5.54
C GLY A 53 9.61 2.66 4.47
N VAL A 54 8.82 2.85 3.41
CA VAL A 54 9.11 3.86 2.37
C VAL A 54 9.07 5.28 2.94
N LEU A 55 8.08 5.60 3.77
CA LEU A 55 7.98 6.91 4.42
C LEU A 55 9.13 7.15 5.40
N ASP A 56 9.51 6.14 6.20
CA ASP A 56 10.65 6.22 7.12
C ASP A 56 11.97 6.38 6.36
N GLN A 57 12.14 5.71 5.22
CA GLN A 57 13.30 5.88 4.34
C GLN A 57 13.37 7.30 3.79
N ALA A 58 12.25 7.84 3.28
CA ALA A 58 12.19 9.21 2.79
C ALA A 58 12.55 10.21 3.89
N ARG A 59 11.98 10.04 5.09
CA ARG A 59 12.27 10.88 6.25
C ARG A 59 13.73 10.79 6.68
N THR A 60 14.28 9.59 6.77
CA THR A 60 15.70 9.36 7.13
C THR A 60 16.60 10.05 6.11
N TYR A 61 16.29 9.93 4.82
CA TYR A 61 17.05 10.60 3.76
C TYR A 61 16.97 12.13 3.87
N ALA A 62 15.78 12.68 4.11
CA ALA A 62 15.56 14.12 4.29
C ALA A 62 16.40 14.67 5.47
N MET A 63 16.39 13.97 6.60
CA MET A 63 17.14 14.35 7.80
C MET A 63 18.65 14.23 7.57
N ALA A 64 19.12 13.13 7.01
CA ALA A 64 20.54 12.88 6.79
C ALA A 64 21.17 13.83 5.77
N ASN A 65 20.42 14.25 4.76
CA ASN A 65 20.92 15.10 3.68
C ASN A 65 20.45 16.55 3.78
N ASN A 66 19.80 16.93 4.89
CA ASN A 66 19.28 18.27 5.11
C ASN A 66 18.47 18.79 3.89
N THR A 67 17.63 17.94 3.30
CA THR A 67 16.90 18.21 2.06
C THR A 67 15.40 17.95 2.22
N TYR A 68 14.63 18.32 1.20
CA TYR A 68 13.21 18.07 1.09
C TYR A 68 12.98 16.78 0.30
N THR A 69 12.05 15.95 0.75
CA THR A 69 11.71 14.69 0.08
C THR A 69 10.22 14.55 -0.10
N TRP A 70 9.82 13.94 -1.21
CA TRP A 70 8.43 13.63 -1.54
C TRP A 70 8.29 12.15 -1.83
N VAL A 71 7.17 11.58 -1.39
CA VAL A 71 6.79 10.21 -1.73
C VAL A 71 5.64 10.25 -2.70
N GLY A 72 5.82 9.52 -3.80
CA GLY A 72 4.88 9.38 -4.89
C GLY A 72 4.16 8.05 -4.83
N PHE A 73 2.87 8.06 -5.14
CA PHE A 73 2.05 6.86 -5.25
C PHE A 73 1.41 6.77 -6.63
N TYR A 74 1.48 5.59 -7.24
CA TYR A 74 0.84 5.23 -8.49
C TYR A 74 0.16 3.87 -8.36
N GLU A 75 -0.93 3.63 -9.09
CA GLU A 75 -1.59 2.32 -9.09
C GLU A 75 -1.67 1.72 -10.50
N GLU A 76 -1.16 0.50 -10.61
CA GLU A 76 -1.22 -0.32 -11.82
C GLU A 76 -2.42 -1.27 -11.74
N ASN A 77 -2.92 -1.67 -12.92
CA ASN A 77 -3.91 -2.72 -13.02
C ASN A 77 -3.26 -4.11 -12.82
N VAL A 78 -3.64 -4.82 -11.76
CA VAL A 78 -3.12 -6.17 -11.47
C VAL A 78 -3.65 -7.25 -12.42
N SER A 79 -4.77 -7.01 -13.12
CA SER A 79 -5.30 -7.96 -14.11
C SER A 79 -4.44 -8.05 -15.38
N THR A 80 -3.47 -7.14 -15.52
CA THR A 80 -2.47 -7.14 -16.59
C THR A 80 -1.07 -7.26 -16.01
N ALA A 81 -0.16 -7.90 -16.74
CA ALA A 81 1.26 -7.88 -16.38
C ALA A 81 1.77 -6.43 -16.33
N SER A 82 2.73 -6.15 -15.45
CA SER A 82 3.35 -4.82 -15.35
C SER A 82 4.06 -4.47 -16.66
N THR A 83 3.67 -3.38 -17.31
CA THR A 83 4.25 -2.88 -18.57
C THR A 83 4.96 -1.54 -18.36
N ASN A 84 5.78 -1.14 -19.34
CA ASN A 84 6.45 0.16 -19.37
C ASN A 84 6.09 0.90 -20.68
N PRO A 85 5.25 1.95 -20.65
CA PRO A 85 4.57 2.51 -19.48
C PRO A 85 3.50 1.57 -18.91
N PRO A 86 3.17 1.71 -17.61
CA PRO A 86 2.19 0.88 -16.93
C PRO A 86 0.76 1.25 -17.34
N THR A 87 -0.13 0.26 -17.32
CA THR A 87 -1.57 0.48 -17.43
C THR A 87 -2.11 0.89 -16.06
N THR A 88 -2.67 2.10 -15.96
CA THR A 88 -3.34 2.57 -14.74
C THR A 88 -4.49 1.64 -14.37
N GLY A 89 -4.63 1.31 -13.09
CA GLY A 89 -5.74 0.51 -12.58
C GLY A 89 -5.60 0.26 -11.09
N THR A 90 -6.26 -0.79 -10.59
CA THR A 90 -6.24 -1.15 -9.17
C THR A 90 -5.54 -2.48 -8.94
N GLY A 91 -5.08 -2.68 -7.71
CA GLY A 91 -4.54 -3.95 -7.24
C GLY A 91 -3.02 -4.05 -7.21
N ARG A 92 -2.28 -3.04 -7.69
CA ARG A 92 -0.84 -2.94 -7.45
C ARG A 92 -0.44 -1.49 -7.20
N ILE A 93 0.12 -1.22 -6.04
CA ILE A 93 0.61 0.11 -5.65
C ILE A 93 2.10 0.19 -5.96
N VAL A 94 2.51 1.24 -6.65
CA VAL A 94 3.91 1.59 -6.91
C VAL A 94 4.24 2.86 -6.16
N MET A 95 5.37 2.85 -5.46
CA MET A 95 5.87 3.99 -4.71
C MET A 95 7.26 4.38 -5.15
N SER A 96 7.49 5.69 -5.17
CA SER A 96 8.77 6.30 -5.48
C SER A 96 9.11 7.37 -4.45
N ILE A 97 10.40 7.53 -4.15
CA ILE A 97 10.89 8.62 -3.31
C ILE A 97 11.76 9.52 -4.17
N VAL A 98 11.51 10.82 -4.09
CA VAL A 98 12.34 11.84 -4.75
C VAL A 98 12.77 12.89 -3.73
N ALA A 99 13.96 13.44 -3.90
CA ALA A 99 14.49 14.51 -3.07
C ALA A 99 14.85 15.75 -3.89
N SER A 100 14.86 16.90 -3.24
CA SER A 100 15.35 18.13 -3.84
C SER A 100 16.85 18.04 -4.07
N LYS A 101 17.28 18.34 -5.29
CA LYS A 101 18.70 18.28 -5.70
C LYS A 101 19.55 19.34 -5.01
N ASP A 102 18.98 20.52 -4.75
CA ASP A 102 19.68 21.68 -4.18
C ASP A 102 19.27 21.96 -2.71
N GLY A 103 18.44 21.10 -2.12
CA GLY A 103 17.97 21.26 -0.75
C GLY A 103 16.89 22.34 -0.58
N THR A 104 16.42 22.97 -1.66
CA THR A 104 15.31 23.93 -1.59
C THR A 104 13.96 23.24 -1.58
N MET A 105 12.96 23.88 -0.97
CA MET A 105 11.58 23.45 -1.11
C MET A 105 11.10 23.82 -2.53
N ILE A 106 10.89 22.81 -3.39
CA ILE A 106 10.44 22.98 -4.79
C ILE A 106 8.89 23.10 -4.87
N TYR A 107 8.22 23.09 -3.72
CA TYR A 107 6.77 23.12 -3.60
C TYR A 107 6.28 24.48 -3.07
N ASP A 108 5.30 25.08 -3.76
CA ASP A 108 4.51 26.19 -3.24
C ASP A 108 3.19 25.64 -2.64
N PRO A 109 2.97 25.75 -1.32
CA PRO A 109 1.75 25.29 -0.67
C PRO A 109 0.48 26.03 -1.08
N ILE A 110 0.61 27.24 -1.63
CA ILE A 110 -0.51 28.12 -1.99
C ILE A 110 -0.78 28.07 -3.49
N SER A 111 0.24 27.79 -4.31
CA SER A 111 0.13 27.60 -5.77
C SER A 111 0.68 26.25 -6.25
N PRO A 112 -0.03 25.15 -5.99
CA PRO A 112 0.50 23.82 -6.28
C PRO A 112 0.60 23.55 -7.79
N ALA A 113 1.77 23.11 -8.25
CA ALA A 113 2.04 22.75 -9.65
C ALA A 113 2.83 21.43 -9.74
N LYS A 114 3.01 20.90 -10.97
CA LYS A 114 3.93 19.79 -11.24
C LYS A 114 5.30 20.13 -10.66
N ILE A 115 5.86 19.23 -9.84
CA ILE A 115 7.20 19.42 -9.29
C ILE A 115 8.20 19.29 -10.45
N THR A 116 9.10 20.27 -10.58
CA THR A 116 10.10 20.29 -11.66
C THR A 116 11.05 19.10 -11.51
N THR A 117 10.97 18.16 -12.45
CA THR A 117 11.66 16.86 -12.41
C THR A 117 13.18 16.98 -12.55
N THR A 118 13.68 18.05 -13.18
CA THR A 118 15.12 18.32 -13.31
C THR A 118 15.76 18.81 -12.00
N LYS A 119 14.95 19.30 -11.05
CA LYS A 119 15.37 19.68 -9.70
C LYS A 119 15.27 18.53 -8.71
N LEU A 120 14.84 17.35 -9.15
CA LEU A 120 14.69 16.19 -8.31
C LEU A 120 15.83 15.19 -8.55
N ILE A 121 16.11 14.43 -7.50
CA ILE A 121 16.92 13.21 -7.54
C ILE A 121 16.08 12.05 -7.02
N GLN A 122 16.28 10.86 -7.57
CA GLN A 122 15.63 9.64 -7.08
C GLN A 122 16.32 9.17 -5.80
N VAL A 123 15.51 8.76 -4.82
CA VAL A 123 15.99 8.13 -3.60
C VAL A 123 15.61 6.66 -3.62
N GLY A 124 16.60 5.81 -3.88
CA GLY A 124 16.39 4.36 -3.97
C GLY A 124 15.67 3.92 -5.24
N LYS A 125 15.19 2.67 -5.21
CA LYS A 125 14.42 2.04 -6.30
C LYS A 125 12.92 2.15 -6.03
N LEU A 126 12.12 1.91 -7.06
CA LEU A 126 10.67 1.76 -6.91
C LEU A 126 10.31 0.60 -5.96
N THR A 127 9.34 0.84 -5.10
CA THR A 127 8.75 -0.19 -4.23
C THR A 127 7.37 -0.54 -4.76
N LYS A 128 7.10 -1.84 -4.95
CA LYS A 128 5.81 -2.35 -5.43
C LYS A 128 5.11 -3.17 -4.35
N ILE A 129 3.81 -2.97 -4.19
CA ILE A 129 2.94 -3.75 -3.33
C ILE A 129 1.87 -4.38 -4.22
N GLU A 130 1.84 -5.71 -4.28
CA GLU A 130 0.82 -6.47 -5.01
C GLU A 130 -0.44 -6.67 -4.17
N ASN A 131 -1.57 -6.85 -4.84
CA ASN A 131 -2.89 -7.11 -4.26
C ASN A 131 -3.35 -6.04 -3.24
N ALA A 132 -2.93 -4.79 -3.45
CA ALA A 132 -3.31 -3.66 -2.62
C ALA A 132 -3.94 -2.54 -3.45
N HIS A 133 -4.88 -1.82 -2.84
CA HIS A 133 -5.54 -0.67 -3.46
C HIS A 133 -5.72 0.47 -2.45
N LEU A 134 -5.43 1.68 -2.91
CA LEU A 134 -5.67 2.94 -2.25
C LEU A 134 -7.14 3.32 -2.42
N THR A 135 -7.94 2.90 -1.45
CA THR A 135 -9.34 3.32 -1.37
C THR A 135 -9.45 4.82 -1.07
N ALA A 136 -10.43 5.49 -1.68
CA ALA A 136 -10.87 6.79 -1.20
C ALA A 136 -12.15 6.61 -0.40
N PHE A 137 -12.11 7.01 0.85
CA PHE A 137 -13.26 7.03 1.72
C PHE A 137 -14.19 8.18 1.28
N THR A 138 -15.39 7.82 0.81
CA THR A 138 -16.41 8.74 0.31
C THR A 138 -17.34 9.26 1.40
N ASP A 139 -17.09 8.90 2.66
CA ASP A 139 -17.93 9.29 3.80
C ASP A 139 -18.11 10.81 3.83
N THR A 140 -19.34 11.25 4.12
CA THR A 140 -19.71 12.65 4.34
C THR A 140 -19.61 12.91 5.84
N PRO A 141 -18.44 13.31 6.36
CA PRO A 141 -18.23 13.33 7.80
C PRO A 141 -18.90 14.59 8.36
N SER A 142 -19.21 14.61 9.66
CA SER A 142 -19.90 15.76 10.29
C SER A 142 -19.05 17.05 10.37
N ASN A 143 -17.80 17.00 9.90
CA ASN A 143 -16.81 18.09 9.89
C ASN A 143 -16.55 18.74 11.27
N THR A 144 -16.73 18.00 12.37
CA THR A 144 -16.78 18.56 13.73
C THR A 144 -15.89 17.82 14.75
N GLY A 145 -14.90 17.02 14.34
CA GLY A 145 -14.03 16.30 15.29
C GLY A 145 -12.80 15.61 14.69
N SER A 146 -12.04 14.92 15.55
CA SER A 146 -10.77 14.24 15.22
C SER A 146 -10.90 12.74 15.00
N THR A 147 -12.12 12.19 15.03
CA THR A 147 -12.39 10.78 14.73
C THR A 147 -12.62 10.59 13.23
N PHE A 148 -12.50 9.35 12.75
CA PHE A 148 -12.69 9.04 11.33
C PHE A 148 -14.03 9.56 10.78
N ASP A 149 -15.11 9.46 11.56
CA ASP A 149 -16.47 9.89 11.20
C ASP A 149 -16.70 11.40 11.25
N THR A 150 -15.78 12.14 11.86
CA THR A 150 -15.92 13.58 12.12
C THR A 150 -14.87 14.43 11.42
N ARG A 151 -13.89 13.80 10.74
CA ARG A 151 -12.81 14.46 9.99
C ARG A 151 -13.35 15.29 8.81
N PRO A 152 -12.74 16.42 8.43
CA PRO A 152 -13.15 17.14 7.22
C PRO A 152 -13.00 16.30 5.93
N ASN A 153 -13.90 16.49 4.96
CA ASN A 153 -13.75 15.85 3.65
C ASN A 153 -12.49 16.37 2.93
N VAL A 154 -11.65 15.45 2.44
CA VAL A 154 -10.45 15.77 1.67
C VAL A 154 -10.86 16.03 0.22
N THR A 155 -10.58 17.25 -0.28
CA THR A 155 -10.83 17.61 -1.69
C THR A 155 -10.14 16.64 -2.63
N SER A 156 -10.75 16.32 -3.78
CA SER A 156 -10.26 15.31 -4.74
C SER A 156 -8.78 15.47 -5.14
N THR A 157 -8.28 16.70 -5.26
CA THR A 157 -6.87 17.00 -5.60
C THR A 157 -5.86 16.64 -4.50
N TYR A 158 -6.32 16.47 -3.25
CA TYR A 158 -5.52 16.03 -2.11
C TYR A 158 -5.70 14.55 -1.78
N ARG A 159 -6.44 13.80 -2.59
CA ARG A 159 -6.59 12.34 -2.42
C ARG A 159 -5.39 11.60 -3.05
N ILE A 160 -4.99 10.51 -2.42
CA ILE A 160 -3.95 9.59 -2.94
C ILE A 160 -4.63 8.42 -3.68
N GLY A 161 -5.75 7.95 -3.15
CA GLY A 161 -6.57 6.90 -3.75
C GLY A 161 -7.59 7.41 -4.76
N TYR A 162 -8.32 6.46 -5.37
CA TYR A 162 -9.35 6.64 -6.40
C TYR A 162 -8.81 6.80 -7.83
N THR A 163 -9.54 6.22 -8.80
CA THR A 163 -9.13 6.16 -10.21
C THR A 163 -9.49 7.43 -11.01
N THR A 164 -10.31 8.36 -10.47
CA THR A 164 -10.74 9.61 -11.13
C THR A 164 -11.20 10.72 -10.15
N PRO A 165 -10.63 11.95 -10.13
CA PRO A 165 -9.96 12.65 -11.23
C PRO A 165 -8.42 12.64 -11.12
N PRO A 166 -7.73 13.04 -12.21
CA PRO A 166 -6.44 12.48 -12.61
C PRO A 166 -5.20 13.08 -11.91
N ASN A 167 -5.35 14.13 -11.11
CA ASN A 167 -4.20 14.94 -10.75
C ASN A 167 -4.11 15.07 -9.23
N SER A 168 -3.07 14.45 -8.65
CA SER A 168 -2.53 15.03 -7.41
C SER A 168 -2.21 16.48 -7.70
N ARG A 169 -2.45 17.34 -6.73
CA ARG A 169 -2.15 18.77 -6.82
C ARG A 169 -0.64 19.04 -7.06
N THR A 170 0.23 18.06 -6.83
CA THR A 170 1.69 18.12 -6.95
C THR A 170 2.28 16.85 -7.58
N PRO A 171 1.97 16.54 -8.84
CA PRO A 171 2.51 15.32 -9.44
C PRO A 171 4.00 15.47 -9.73
N PHE A 172 4.73 14.36 -9.70
CA PHE A 172 6.06 14.24 -10.31
C PHE A 172 6.12 12.96 -11.13
N GLN A 173 7.22 12.75 -11.86
CA GLN A 173 7.38 11.56 -12.68
C GLN A 173 8.59 10.75 -12.25
N TYR A 174 8.55 9.45 -12.56
CA TYR A 174 9.70 8.57 -12.45
C TYR A 174 10.00 7.96 -13.83
N PRO A 175 11.27 7.80 -14.23
CA PRO A 175 12.46 8.32 -13.56
C PRO A 175 12.59 9.85 -13.68
N VAL A 176 13.27 10.47 -12.71
CA VAL A 176 13.71 11.89 -12.78
C VAL A 176 15.12 11.98 -13.38
N GLY A 177 15.45 13.12 -14.00
CA GLY A 177 16.77 13.33 -14.61
C GLY A 177 16.90 14.70 -15.26
N ASN A 178 18.10 15.00 -15.75
CA ASN A 178 18.40 16.20 -16.53
C ASN A 178 19.34 15.85 -17.70
N PRO A 179 18.89 15.87 -18.98
CA PRO A 179 17.55 16.30 -19.43
C PRO A 179 16.42 15.40 -18.91
N GLU A 180 15.18 15.92 -18.90
CA GLU A 180 14.01 15.22 -18.36
C GLU A 180 13.75 13.90 -19.15
N PRO A 181 13.82 12.71 -18.51
CA PRO A 181 13.58 11.44 -19.19
C PRO A 181 12.12 11.24 -19.58
N ALA A 182 11.85 10.26 -20.45
CA ALA A 182 10.50 9.80 -20.71
C ALA A 182 9.84 9.27 -19.42
N ALA A 183 8.64 9.77 -19.11
CA ALA A 183 7.91 9.39 -17.90
C ALA A 183 7.42 7.94 -17.99
N GLN A 184 7.86 7.09 -17.07
CA GLN A 184 7.29 5.76 -16.85
C GLN A 184 6.10 5.85 -15.89
N TYR A 185 6.28 6.54 -14.76
CA TYR A 185 5.22 6.76 -13.78
C TYR A 185 4.94 8.25 -13.63
N ARG A 186 3.67 8.60 -13.40
CA ARG A 186 3.25 9.95 -12.98
C ARG A 186 2.65 9.84 -11.58
N ASP A 187 3.51 10.00 -10.59
CA ASP A 187 3.19 9.75 -9.21
C ASP A 187 2.37 10.88 -8.59
N ARG A 188 1.46 10.50 -7.71
CA ARG A 188 0.72 11.41 -6.85
C ARG A 188 1.57 11.69 -5.62
N ALA A 189 2.23 12.84 -5.57
CA ALA A 189 3.02 13.21 -4.40
C ALA A 189 2.12 13.63 -3.23
N LYS A 190 2.49 13.24 -2.00
CA LYS A 190 1.98 13.84 -0.76
C LYS A 190 3.07 13.96 0.29
N GLY A 191 3.00 15.07 1.03
CA GLY A 191 3.83 15.34 2.19
C GLY A 191 5.28 15.67 1.84
N ASN A 192 5.86 16.54 2.65
CA ASN A 192 7.30 16.71 2.71
C ASN A 192 7.75 16.20 4.08
N ALA A 193 8.57 15.14 4.10
CA ALA A 193 8.97 14.49 5.35
C ALA A 193 9.66 15.44 6.36
N ARG A 194 10.22 16.55 5.87
CA ARG A 194 10.84 17.58 6.71
C ARG A 194 9.83 18.51 7.41
N ASN A 195 8.67 18.78 6.83
CA ASN A 195 7.65 19.66 7.42
C ASN A 195 6.80 18.95 8.50
N ASP A 196 6.67 17.62 8.41
CA ASP A 196 5.85 16.83 9.33
C ASP A 196 6.49 16.70 10.73
N CYS A 197 7.72 17.17 10.92
CA CYS A 197 8.41 17.23 12.21
C CYS A 197 8.22 18.56 12.96
N GLY A 198 7.64 19.57 12.31
CA GLY A 198 7.64 20.96 12.81
C GLY A 198 6.39 21.37 13.60
N HIS A 199 5.35 20.54 13.66
CA HIS A 199 4.07 20.91 14.25
C HIS A 199 3.93 20.45 15.72
N ASN A 200 4.88 20.84 16.59
CA ASN A 200 4.64 21.03 18.04
C ASN A 200 5.88 21.66 18.71
N ARG A 201 6.18 22.93 18.41
CA ARG A 201 7.01 23.77 19.28
C ARG A 201 6.33 25.14 19.40
N SER A 202 5.31 25.18 20.25
CA SER A 202 4.76 26.37 20.87
C SER A 202 4.64 26.09 22.37
#